data_AF-U6SPC7-F1
#
_entry.id   AF-U6SPC7-F1
#
_cell.length_a   1.000
_cell.length_b   1.000
_cell.length_c   1.000
_cell.angle_alpha   90.00
_cell.angle_beta   90.00
_cell.angle_gamma   90.00
#
_symmetry.space_group_name_H-M   'P 1'
#
loop_
_entity.id
_entity.type
_entity.pdbx_description
1 polymer ?
#
loop_
_entity_poly.entity_id
_entity_poly.type
_entity_poly.pdbx_seq_one_letter_code
_entity_poly.pdbx_strand_id
1 'polypeptide(L)'
;MAKLTSDEHQALHHYILLLVARQVLERDFSYLEQANLKLAHPYLELTKSVLDHISKELKAMKTYLHAHHITIDSRKQEGLFSEYYYRHKGYEGVTRVLNAHLKNQVHDYVTSCFTTFRKPS
;
A
#
# COMPACT_ATOMS: atom_id res chain seq x y z
N MET A 1 -9.65 -24.87 -11.18
CA MET A 1 -9.21 -23.48 -11.00
C MET A 1 -8.84 -23.29 -9.54
N ALA A 2 -7.57 -23.01 -9.21
CA ALA A 2 -7.17 -22.79 -7.82
C ALA A 2 -7.64 -21.41 -7.35
N LYS A 3 -8.81 -21.37 -6.72
CA LYS A 3 -9.32 -20.15 -6.07
C LYS A 3 -8.40 -19.80 -4.91
N LEU A 4 -8.02 -18.51 -4.79
CA LEU A 4 -7.31 -18.01 -3.61
C LEU A 4 -8.11 -18.36 -2.35
N THR A 5 -7.41 -18.72 -1.28
CA THR A 5 -8.04 -18.79 0.04
C THR A 5 -8.45 -17.40 0.51
N SER A 6 -9.27 -17.32 1.56
CA SER A 6 -9.65 -16.04 2.15
C SER A 6 -8.42 -15.25 2.62
N ASP A 7 -7.47 -15.94 3.26
CA ASP A 7 -6.25 -15.33 3.80
C ASP A 7 -5.33 -14.83 2.68
N GLU A 8 -5.19 -15.59 1.60
CA GLU A 8 -4.41 -15.20 0.43
C GLU A 8 -5.04 -13.98 -0.27
N HIS A 9 -6.37 -13.92 -0.36
CA HIS A 9 -7.07 -12.76 -0.89
C HIS A 9 -6.89 -11.52 0.00
N GLN A 10 -6.96 -11.69 1.33
CA GLN A 10 -6.72 -10.62 2.28
C GLN A 10 -5.27 -10.11 2.20
N ALA A 11 -4.28 -11.01 2.12
CA ALA A 11 -2.88 -10.65 1.97
C ALA A 11 -2.60 -9.90 0.65
N LEU A 12 -3.21 -10.35 -0.45
CA LEU A 12 -3.13 -9.68 -1.74
C LEU A 12 -3.73 -8.26 -1.68
N HIS A 13 -4.92 -8.13 -1.08
CA HIS A 13 -5.58 -6.84 -0.89
C HIS A 13 -4.76 -5.90 -0.01
N HIS A 14 -4.18 -6.40 1.08
CA HIS A 14 -3.30 -5.64 1.96
C HIS A 14 -2.04 -5.17 1.23
N TYR A 15 -1.42 -6.03 0.42
CA TYR A 15 -0.27 -5.63 -0.40
C TYR A 15 -0.63 -4.52 -1.39
N ILE A 16 -1.79 -4.60 -2.04
CA ILE A 16 -2.31 -3.55 -2.92
C ILE A 16 -2.52 -2.24 -2.16
N LEU A 17 -3.12 -2.30 -0.97
CA LEU A 17 -3.31 -1.15 -0.08
C LEU A 17 -1.97 -0.45 0.20
N LEU A 18 -0.95 -1.21 0.59
CA LEU A 18 0.38 -0.68 0.92
C LEU A 18 1.08 -0.07 -0.30
N LEU A 19 0.92 -0.65 -1.50
CA LEU A 19 1.46 -0.07 -2.74
C LEU A 19 0.86 1.30 -3.00
N VAL A 20 -0.45 1.45 -2.86
CA VAL A 20 -1.12 2.73 -3.07
C VAL A 20 -0.78 3.73 -1.96
N ALA A 21 -0.75 3.30 -0.70
CA ALA A 21 -0.36 4.15 0.43
C ALA A 21 1.05 4.71 0.24
N ARG A 22 2.01 3.86 -0.16
CA ARG A 22 3.37 4.29 -0.49
C ARG A 22 3.38 5.32 -1.62
N GLN A 23 2.73 5.04 -2.75
CA GLN A 23 2.71 5.93 -3.90
C GLN A 23 2.12 7.31 -3.57
N VAL A 24 1.05 7.33 -2.77
CA VAL A 24 0.42 8.59 -2.32
C VAL A 24 1.38 9.35 -1.41
N LEU A 25 1.96 8.70 -0.40
CA LEU A 25 2.88 9.35 0.52
C LEU A 25 4.19 9.81 -0.12
N GLU A 26 4.72 9.10 -1.11
CA GLU A 26 5.89 9.56 -1.89
C GLU A 26 5.56 10.87 -2.62
N ARG A 27 4.35 10.98 -3.19
CA ARG A 27 3.88 12.20 -3.83
C ARG A 27 3.68 13.34 -2.83
N ASP A 28 3.06 13.05 -1.69
CA ASP A 28 2.85 14.04 -0.63
C ASP A 28 4.18 14.51 -0.03
N PHE A 29 5.16 13.62 0.14
CA PHE A 29 6.51 13.96 0.55
C PHE A 29 7.15 14.98 -0.41
N SER A 30 7.09 14.74 -1.72
CA SER A 30 7.58 15.71 -2.71
C SER A 30 6.86 17.05 -2.65
N TYR A 31 5.57 17.08 -2.33
CA TYR A 31 4.84 18.33 -2.12
C TYR A 31 5.25 19.05 -0.83
N LEU A 32 5.49 18.30 0.26
CA LEU A 32 5.98 18.85 1.52
C LEU A 32 7.38 19.43 1.38
N GLU A 33 8.26 18.81 0.60
CA GLU A 33 9.61 19.33 0.32
C GLU A 33 9.58 20.69 -0.38
N GLN A 34 8.56 20.92 -1.22
CA GLN A 34 8.39 22.16 -1.97
C GLN A 34 7.51 23.19 -1.25
N ALA A 35 6.84 22.80 -0.16
CA ALA A 35 5.90 23.65 0.54
C ALA A 35 6.62 24.71 1.38
N ASN A 36 6.13 25.95 1.34
CA ASN A 36 6.65 27.05 2.15
C ASN A 36 6.11 26.98 3.59
N LEU A 37 6.49 25.93 4.32
CA LEU A 37 6.10 25.70 5.71
C LEU A 37 7.17 26.23 6.67
N LYS A 38 6.74 26.95 7.70
CA LYS A 38 7.63 27.46 8.77
C LYS A 38 8.40 26.36 9.51
N LEU A 39 7.83 25.15 9.57
CA LEU A 39 8.39 23.98 10.24
C LEU A 39 8.31 22.75 9.33
N ALA A 40 8.87 22.81 8.12
CA ALA A 40 8.81 21.69 7.16
C ALA A 40 9.49 20.40 7.68
N HIS A 41 10.63 20.53 8.38
CA HIS A 41 11.48 19.39 8.73
C HIS A 41 10.78 18.30 9.58
N PRO A 42 10.04 18.63 10.67
CA PRO A 42 9.28 17.62 11.41
C PRO A 42 8.27 16.83 10.58
N TYR A 43 7.59 17.48 9.61
CA TYR A 43 6.64 16.79 8.74
C TYR A 43 7.34 15.87 7.74
N LEU A 44 8.49 16.29 7.20
CA LEU A 44 9.31 15.47 6.32
C LEU A 44 9.85 14.24 7.05
N GLU A 45 10.39 14.40 8.25
CA GLU A 45 10.88 13.27 9.06
C GLU A 45 9.76 12.30 9.45
N LEU A 46 8.58 12.82 9.85
CA LEU A 46 7.40 12.01 10.13
C LEU A 46 6.97 11.20 8.90
N THR A 47 6.85 11.87 7.75
CA THR A 47 6.43 11.24 6.48
C THR A 47 7.44 10.19 6.03
N LYS A 48 8.74 10.50 6.12
CA LYS A 48 9.84 9.56 5.81
C LYS A 48 9.82 8.34 6.71
N SER A 49 9.60 8.52 8.02
CA SER A 49 9.49 7.40 8.96
C SER A 49 8.35 6.45 8.61
N VAL A 50 7.20 7.00 8.19
CA VAL A 50 6.07 6.19 7.72
C VAL A 50 6.36 5.51 6.38
N LEU A 51 7.01 6.19 5.43
CA LEU A 51 7.45 5.58 4.17
C LEU A 51 8.42 4.40 4.41
N ASP A 52 9.34 4.52 5.36
CA ASP A 52 10.25 3.45 5.78
C ASP A 52 9.50 2.28 6.41
N HIS A 53 8.48 2.57 7.23
CA HIS A 53 7.60 1.56 7.82
C HIS A 53 6.85 0.78 6.74
N ILE A 54 6.17 1.48 5.83
CA ILE A 54 5.44 0.89 4.71
C ILE A 54 6.37 0.06 3.82
N SER A 55 7.60 0.53 3.58
CA SER A 55 8.58 -0.20 2.78
C SER A 55 8.98 -1.54 3.41
N LYS A 56 9.14 -1.58 4.74
CA LYS A 56 9.41 -2.82 5.48
C LYS A 56 8.21 -3.77 5.41
N GLU A 57 7.00 -3.24 5.58
CA GLU A 57 5.77 -4.04 5.52
C GLU A 57 5.53 -4.61 4.12
N LEU A 58 5.73 -3.79 3.07
CA LEU A 58 5.69 -4.24 1.67
C LEU A 58 6.68 -5.37 1.40
N LYS A 59 7.90 -5.30 1.95
CA LYS A 59 8.89 -6.37 1.82
C LYS A 59 8.41 -7.66 2.49
N ALA A 60 7.85 -7.56 3.69
CA ALA A 60 7.30 -8.72 4.40
C ALA A 60 6.13 -9.34 3.62
N MET A 61 5.19 -8.52 3.15
CA MET A 61 4.04 -8.97 2.36
C MET A 61 4.43 -9.57 1.02
N LYS A 62 5.41 -8.96 0.31
CA LYS A 62 5.93 -9.54 -0.93
C LYS A 62 6.56 -10.91 -0.70
N THR A 63 7.28 -11.08 0.42
CA THR A 63 7.88 -12.37 0.80
C THR A 63 6.81 -13.41 1.08
N TYR A 64 5.77 -13.03 1.84
CA TYR A 64 4.61 -13.88 2.12
C TYR A 64 3.91 -14.31 0.83
N LEU A 65 3.52 -13.37 -0.03
CA LEU A 65 2.85 -13.68 -1.30
C LEU A 65 3.69 -14.61 -2.18
N HIS A 66 5.00 -14.38 -2.26
CA HIS A 66 5.90 -15.24 -3.02
C HIS A 66 5.97 -16.66 -2.45
N ALA A 67 6.01 -16.82 -1.12
CA ALA A 67 5.96 -18.14 -0.48
C ALA A 67 4.64 -18.89 -0.75
N HIS A 68 3.56 -18.14 -0.98
CA HIS A 68 2.26 -18.67 -1.41
C HIS A 68 2.10 -18.76 -2.94
N HIS A 69 3.17 -18.56 -3.72
CA HIS A 69 3.17 -18.56 -5.18
C HIS A 69 2.22 -17.53 -5.82
N ILE A 70 2.04 -16.38 -5.17
CA ILE A 70 1.22 -15.25 -5.62
C ILE A 70 2.12 -14.10 -6.07
N THR A 71 1.94 -13.62 -7.29
CA THR A 71 2.64 -12.43 -7.82
C THR A 71 1.68 -11.53 -8.57
N ILE A 72 1.74 -10.22 -8.35
CA ILE A 72 1.01 -9.24 -9.16
C ILE A 72 1.87 -8.86 -10.36
N ASP A 73 1.31 -8.97 -11.56
CA ASP A 73 2.00 -8.70 -12.82
C ASP A 73 1.66 -7.32 -13.38
N SER A 74 0.39 -6.92 -13.31
CA SER A 74 -0.04 -5.63 -13.83
C SER A 74 -1.30 -5.09 -13.14
N ARG A 75 -1.53 -3.79 -13.35
CA ARG A 75 -2.72 -3.07 -12.90
C ARG A 75 -3.35 -2.36 -14.08
N LYS A 76 -4.67 -2.39 -14.18
CA LYS A 76 -5.46 -1.60 -15.12
C LYS A 76 -6.49 -0.77 -14.36
N GLN A 77 -6.59 0.52 -14.67
CA GLN A 77 -7.60 1.39 -14.08
C GLN A 77 -8.78 1.52 -15.04
N GLU A 78 -9.98 1.22 -14.56
CA GLU A 78 -11.23 1.31 -15.34
C GLU A 78 -12.31 2.02 -14.53
N GLY A 79 -12.51 3.31 -14.82
CA GLY A 79 -13.53 4.14 -14.18
C GLY A 79 -13.43 4.11 -12.65
N LEU A 80 -14.44 3.52 -12.01
CA LEU A 80 -14.55 3.42 -10.56
C LEU A 80 -13.69 2.31 -9.94
N PHE A 81 -13.16 1.40 -10.75
CA PHE A 81 -12.42 0.23 -10.28
C PHE A 81 -10.97 0.23 -10.78
N SER A 82 -10.11 -0.47 -10.04
CA SER A 82 -8.79 -0.89 -10.49
C SER A 82 -8.74 -2.41 -10.50
N GLU A 83 -8.31 -2.97 -11.62
CA GLU A 83 -8.03 -4.40 -11.78
C GLU A 83 -6.56 -4.68 -11.50
N TYR A 84 -6.28 -5.72 -10.72
CA TYR A 84 -4.94 -6.22 -10.46
C TYR A 84 -4.86 -7.65 -10.97
N TYR A 85 -4.02 -7.86 -11.97
CA TYR A 85 -3.75 -9.16 -12.57
C TYR A 85 -2.64 -9.84 -11.78
N TYR A 86 -2.90 -11.06 -11.32
CA TYR A 86 -1.97 -11.84 -10.52
C TYR A 86 -1.82 -13.25 -11.08
N ARG A 87 -0.69 -13.88 -10.80
CA ARG A 87 -0.45 -15.31 -10.98
C ARG A 87 -0.48 -16.00 -9.64
N HIS A 88 -1.18 -17.12 -9.55
CA HIS A 88 -1.24 -18.02 -8.40
C HIS A 88 -0.99 -19.46 -8.86
N LYS A 89 0.14 -20.07 -8.44
CA LYS A 89 0.50 -21.45 -8.79
C LYS A 89 0.42 -21.75 -10.30
N GLY A 90 0.84 -20.78 -11.13
CA GLY A 90 0.82 -20.89 -12.59
C GLY A 90 -0.52 -20.54 -13.26
N TYR A 91 -1.57 -20.24 -12.51
CA TYR A 91 -2.85 -19.76 -13.03
C TYR A 91 -2.94 -18.24 -12.94
N GLU A 92 -3.48 -17.61 -13.98
CA GLU A 92 -3.79 -16.19 -13.96
C GLU A 92 -5.12 -15.93 -13.26
N GLY A 93 -5.20 -14.81 -12.55
CA GLY A 93 -6.40 -14.32 -11.90
C GLY A 93 -6.45 -12.80 -11.92
N VAL A 94 -7.64 -12.27 -11.64
CA VAL A 94 -7.88 -10.84 -11.55
C VAL A 94 -8.64 -10.54 -10.27
N THR A 95 -8.18 -9.52 -9.53
CA THR A 95 -8.95 -8.93 -8.43
C THR A 95 -9.35 -7.51 -8.79
N ARG A 96 -10.59 -7.16 -8.46
CA ARG A 96 -11.18 -5.84 -8.74
C ARG A 96 -11.35 -5.09 -7.44
N VAL A 97 -10.81 -3.89 -7.36
CA VAL A 97 -10.87 -3.03 -6.18
C VAL A 97 -11.59 -1.74 -6.52
N LEU A 98 -12.59 -1.35 -5.71
CA LEU A 98 -13.27 -0.07 -5.84
C LEU A 98 -12.33 1.05 -5.39
N ASN A 99 -12.03 2.00 -6.28
CA ASN A 99 -11.04 3.06 -6.04
C ASN A 99 -11.40 3.92 -4.82
N ALA A 100 -12.69 4.22 -4.63
CA ALA A 100 -13.17 4.99 -3.48
C ALA A 100 -12.93 4.24 -2.15
N HIS A 101 -13.19 2.93 -2.12
CA HIS A 101 -12.97 2.13 -0.92
C HIS A 101 -11.48 2.01 -0.60
N LEU A 102 -10.65 1.76 -1.62
CA LEU A 102 -9.20 1.70 -1.46
C LEU A 102 -8.63 3.01 -0.93
N LYS A 103 -9.12 4.16 -1.44
CA LYS A 103 -8.72 5.47 -0.96
C LYS A 103 -9.05 5.67 0.52
N ASN A 104 -10.24 5.25 0.96
CA ASN A 104 -10.62 5.34 2.37
C ASN A 104 -9.71 4.45 3.24
N GLN A 105 -9.42 3.23 2.80
CA GLN A 105 -8.50 2.35 3.52
C GLN A 105 -7.08 2.92 3.60
N VAL A 106 -6.58 3.54 2.52
CA VAL A 106 -5.27 4.22 2.53
C VAL A 106 -5.28 5.36 3.53
N HIS A 107 -6.33 6.17 3.53
CA HIS A 107 -6.49 7.26 4.48
C HIS A 107 -6.43 6.76 5.94
N ASP A 108 -7.20 5.72 6.26
CA ASP A 108 -7.27 5.18 7.61
C ASP A 108 -5.93 4.55 8.04
N TYR A 109 -5.30 3.82 7.12
CA TYR A 109 -3.98 3.22 7.34
C TYR A 109 -2.92 4.30 7.62
N VAL A 110 -2.79 5.30 6.75
CA VAL A 110 -1.79 6.38 6.90
C VAL A 110 -2.05 7.20 8.17
N THR A 111 -3.32 7.50 8.46
CA THR A 111 -3.71 8.17 9.71
C THR A 111 -3.23 7.37 10.91
N SER A 112 -3.46 6.06 10.93
CA SER A 112 -3.02 5.19 12.03
C SER A 112 -1.49 5.22 12.22
N CYS A 113 -0.73 5.25 11.13
CA CYS A 113 0.73 5.37 11.18
C CYS A 113 1.18 6.70 11.81
N PHE A 114 0.51 7.81 11.50
CA PHE A 114 0.87 9.13 12.03
C PHE A 114 0.41 9.34 13.47
N THR A 115 -0.73 8.79 13.87
CA THR A 115 -1.31 9.02 15.21
C THR A 115 -0.83 8.02 16.24
N THR A 116 -0.07 7.00 15.85
CA THR A 116 0.56 6.08 16.80
C THR A 116 1.67 6.82 17.54
N PHE A 117 1.36 7.33 18.74
CA PHE A 117 2.32 8.03 19.58
C PHE A 117 3.50 7.11 19.94
N ARG A 118 4.66 7.37 19.33
CA ARG A 118 5.95 6.90 19.83
C ARG A 118 6.50 7.97 20.78
N LYS A 119 6.67 7.62 22.06
CA LYS A 119 7.39 8.49 22.99
C LYS A 119 8.81 8.74 22.45
N PRO A 120 9.33 9.98 22.47
CA PRO A 120 10.74 10.21 22.20
C PRO A 120 11.55 9.48 23.26
N SER A 121 12.55 8.72 22.81
CA SER A 121 13.60 8.09 23.62
C SER A 121 14.55 9.12 24.18
#